data_AF-A0A1Q3C2C9-F1
#
_entry.id   AF-A0A1Q3C2C9-F1
#
_cell.length_a   1.000
_cell.length_b   1.000
_cell.length_c   1.000
_cell.angle_alpha   90.00
_cell.angle_beta   90.00
_cell.angle_gamma   90.00
#
_symmetry.space_group_name_H-M   'P 1'
#
loop_
_entity.id
_entity.type
_entity.pdbx_description
1 polymer ?
#
loop_
_entity_poly.entity_id
_entity_poly.type
_entity_poly.pdbx_seq_one_letter_code
_entity_poly.pdbx_strand_id
1 'polypeptide(L)'
;MLWAYRTTLETITGESPFSLCFGSEAMIPMEIGVHSPKVVHFNETNNEEGWRNLLDLAEEPRDKTAIRVAAYQQRVSRYYNKRVNPRPLREGDLVLHNAAIADPTGTRGKLAPNWEGPYKVKKVL
;
A
#
# COMPACT_ATOMS: atom_id res chain seq x y z
N MET A 1 3.04 -2.47 -18.34
CA MET A 1 3.11 -3.11 -17.01
C MET A 1 2.06 -2.63 -16.01
N LEU A 2 1.56 -1.38 -16.08
CA LEU A 2 0.61 -0.85 -15.10
C LEU A 2 -0.77 -1.54 -15.04
N TRP A 3 -1.29 -2.00 -16.20
CA TRP A 3 -2.59 -2.67 -16.26
C TRP A 3 -2.63 -3.93 -15.40
N ALA A 4 -1.67 -4.84 -15.61
CA ALA A 4 -1.58 -6.08 -14.85
C ALA A 4 -1.50 -5.84 -13.34
N TYR A 5 -0.76 -4.82 -12.89
CA TYR A 5 -0.69 -4.47 -11.47
C TYR A 5 -2.06 -4.06 -10.89
N ARG A 6 -2.87 -3.31 -11.67
CA ARG A 6 -4.17 -2.81 -11.20
C ARG A 6 -5.28 -3.87 -11.20
N THR A 7 -5.19 -4.89 -12.07
CA THR A 7 -6.22 -5.91 -12.28
C THR A 7 -5.82 -7.30 -11.74
N THR A 8 -4.74 -7.38 -10.96
CA THR A 8 -4.33 -8.61 -10.29
C THR A 8 -4.72 -8.52 -8.83
N LEU A 9 -5.24 -9.61 -8.27
CA LEU A 9 -5.57 -9.70 -6.86
C LEU A 9 -4.31 -9.55 -6.01
N GLU A 10 -4.34 -8.66 -5.02
CA GLU A 10 -3.28 -8.60 -4.03
C GLU A 10 -3.40 -9.76 -3.05
N THR A 11 -2.28 -10.41 -2.72
CA THR A 11 -2.27 -11.59 -1.85
C THR A 11 -2.72 -11.28 -0.41
N ILE A 12 -2.56 -10.03 0.02
CA ILE A 12 -2.87 -9.58 1.37
C ILE A 12 -4.34 -9.24 1.53
N THR A 13 -4.91 -8.53 0.54
CA THR A 13 -6.29 -8.03 0.61
C THR A 13 -7.27 -8.98 -0.07
N GLY A 14 -6.80 -9.78 -1.05
CA GLY A 14 -7.63 -10.62 -1.91
C GLY A 14 -8.40 -9.84 -2.98
N GLU A 15 -8.19 -8.53 -3.06
CA GLU A 15 -8.85 -7.60 -3.98
C GLU A 15 -7.83 -7.01 -4.94
N SER A 16 -8.26 -6.59 -6.13
CA SER A 16 -7.40 -5.84 -7.05
C SER A 16 -7.44 -4.34 -6.71
N PRO A 17 -6.38 -3.57 -6.99
CA PRO A 17 -6.44 -2.11 -6.84
C PRO A 17 -7.58 -1.47 -7.65
N PHE A 18 -7.93 -2.06 -8.81
CA PHE A 18 -9.04 -1.57 -9.62
C PHE A 18 -10.39 -1.82 -8.96
N SER A 19 -10.65 -3.02 -8.42
CA SER A 19 -11.91 -3.34 -7.74
C SER A 19 -12.14 -2.44 -6.53
N LEU A 20 -11.08 -2.11 -5.78
CA LEU A 20 -11.18 -1.18 -4.66
C LEU A 20 -11.51 0.25 -5.11
N CYS A 21 -10.98 0.72 -6.24
CA CYS A 21 -11.28 2.07 -6.75
C CYS A 21 -12.67 2.18 -7.37
N PHE A 22 -13.10 1.18 -8.15
CA PHE A 22 -14.28 1.28 -9.02
C PHE A 22 -15.45 0.38 -8.58
N GLY A 23 -15.28 -0.44 -7.55
CA GLY A 23 -16.31 -1.32 -7.00
C GLY A 23 -16.48 -2.65 -7.75
N SER A 24 -15.76 -2.87 -8.85
CA SER A 24 -15.82 -4.11 -9.63
C SER A 24 -14.51 -4.40 -10.36
N GLU A 25 -14.29 -5.66 -10.73
CA GLU A 25 -13.07 -6.05 -11.44
C GLU A 25 -13.05 -5.51 -12.88
N ALA A 26 -11.88 -5.06 -13.32
CA ALA A 26 -11.71 -4.57 -14.68
C ALA A 26 -11.90 -5.70 -15.69
N MET A 27 -12.50 -5.38 -16.83
CA MET A 27 -12.49 -6.25 -17.99
C MET A 27 -11.08 -6.32 -18.58
N ILE A 28 -10.45 -7.49 -18.57
CA ILE A 28 -9.08 -7.63 -19.05
C ILE A 28 -9.04 -7.73 -20.59
N PRO A 29 -7.97 -7.26 -21.27
CA PRO A 29 -7.88 -7.29 -22.73
C PRO A 29 -8.06 -8.67 -23.35
N MET A 30 -7.63 -9.73 -22.65
CA MET A 30 -7.83 -11.10 -23.10
C MET A 30 -9.32 -11.46 -23.19
N GLU A 31 -10.14 -11.05 -22.21
CA GLU A 31 -11.58 -11.30 -22.21
C GLU A 31 -12.26 -10.70 -23.45
N ILE A 32 -11.77 -9.56 -23.94
CA ILE A 32 -12.25 -8.92 -25.18
C ILE A 32 -11.86 -9.77 -26.39
N GLY A 33 -10.59 -10.16 -26.48
CA GLY A 33 -10.06 -10.93 -27.61
C GLY A 33 -10.68 -12.32 -27.78
N VAL A 34 -11.09 -12.97 -26.68
CA VAL A 34 -11.78 -14.28 -26.73
C VAL A 34 -13.30 -14.19 -26.73
N HIS A 35 -13.88 -12.99 -26.83
CA HIS A 35 -15.33 -12.77 -26.72
C HIS A 35 -15.92 -13.45 -25.47
N SER A 36 -15.42 -13.08 -24.29
CA SER A 36 -15.92 -13.62 -23.03
C SER A 36 -17.43 -13.40 -22.87
N PRO A 37 -18.12 -14.13 -21.97
CA PRO A 37 -19.54 -13.92 -21.73
C PRO A 37 -19.90 -12.47 -21.40
N LYS A 38 -19.00 -11.72 -20.74
CA LYS A 38 -19.15 -10.28 -20.47
C LYS A 38 -19.21 -9.45 -21.75
N VAL A 39 -18.46 -9.83 -22.80
CA VAL A 39 -18.50 -9.20 -24.13
C VAL A 39 -19.80 -9.56 -24.83
N VAL A 40 -20.11 -10.86 -24.88
CA VAL A 40 -21.19 -11.40 -25.73
C VAL A 40 -22.58 -10.98 -25.25
N HIS A 41 -22.76 -10.87 -23.93
CA HIS A 41 -24.04 -10.51 -23.32
C HIS A 41 -24.07 -9.06 -22.81
N PHE A 42 -23.16 -8.22 -23.30
CA PHE A 42 -23.15 -6.81 -22.92
C PHE A 42 -24.46 -6.13 -23.36
N ASN A 43 -25.16 -5.54 -22.39
CA ASN A 43 -26.33 -4.71 -22.62
C ASN A 43 -26.14 -3.43 -21.81
N GLU A 44 -26.24 -2.28 -22.47
CA GLU A 44 -25.94 -0.97 -21.89
C GLU A 44 -26.84 -0.66 -20.68
N THR A 45 -28.15 -0.88 -20.81
CA THR A 45 -29.13 -0.61 -19.75
C THR A 45 -28.90 -1.49 -18.53
N ASN A 46 -28.67 -2.79 -18.72
CA ASN A 46 -28.38 -3.71 -17.62
C ASN A 46 -27.03 -3.40 -16.96
N ASN A 47 -26.05 -2.96 -17.75
CA ASN A 47 -24.74 -2.58 -17.26
C ASN A 47 -24.84 -1.32 -16.38
N GLU A 48 -25.58 -0.29 -16.79
CA GLU A 48 -25.80 0.92 -15.97
C GLU A 48 -26.46 0.61 -14.61
N GLU A 49 -27.49 -0.24 -14.61
CA GLU A 49 -28.13 -0.68 -13.36
C GLU A 49 -27.16 -1.48 -12.50
N GLY A 50 -26.41 -2.42 -13.11
CA GLY A 50 -25.36 -3.17 -12.44
C GLY A 50 -24.28 -2.27 -11.82
N TRP A 51 -23.87 -1.22 -12.51
CA TRP A 51 -22.88 -0.25 -12.01
C TRP A 51 -23.36 0.50 -10.77
N ARG A 52 -24.64 0.89 -10.72
CA ARG A 52 -25.22 1.53 -9.52
C ARG A 52 -25.20 0.60 -8.33
N ASN A 53 -25.65 -0.64 -8.53
CA ASN A 53 -25.62 -1.66 -7.48
C ASN A 53 -24.19 -1.92 -6.98
N LEU A 54 -23.22 -2.02 -7.88
CA LEU A 54 -21.81 -2.22 -7.51
C LEU A 54 -21.26 -1.07 -6.67
N LEU A 55 -21.64 0.18 -6.96
CA LEU A 55 -21.23 1.33 -6.15
C LEU A 55 -21.81 1.25 -4.73
N ASP A 56 -23.08 0.84 -4.59
CA ASP A 56 -23.71 0.65 -3.29
C ASP A 56 -23.04 -0.47 -2.47
N LEU A 57 -22.57 -1.52 -3.14
CA LEU A 57 -21.88 -2.65 -2.50
C LEU A 57 -20.38 -2.42 -2.28
N ALA A 58 -19.77 -1.39 -2.88
CA ALA A 58 -18.32 -1.20 -2.88
C ALA A 58 -17.72 -0.84 -1.51
N GLU A 59 -18.52 -0.31 -0.58
CA GLU A 59 -18.04 0.12 0.73
C GLU A 59 -17.63 -1.09 1.62
N GLU A 60 -18.42 -2.15 1.60
CA GLU A 60 -18.15 -3.36 2.39
C GLU A 60 -16.78 -4.03 2.08
N PRO A 61 -16.40 -4.31 0.82
CA PRO A 61 -15.09 -4.87 0.50
C PRO A 61 -13.94 -3.90 0.79
N ARG A 62 -14.17 -2.57 0.70
CA ARG A 62 -13.17 -1.55 1.08
C ARG A 62 -12.88 -1.59 2.58
N ASP A 63 -13.92 -1.66 3.41
CA ASP A 63 -13.76 -1.76 4.86
C ASP A 63 -13.07 -3.05 5.28
N LYS A 64 -13.50 -4.18 4.71
CA LYS A 64 -12.83 -5.48 4.92
C LYS A 64 -11.35 -5.42 4.53
N THR A 65 -11.05 -4.78 3.41
CA THR A 65 -9.68 -4.59 2.94
C THR A 65 -8.87 -3.70 3.89
N ALA A 66 -9.44 -2.58 4.35
CA ALA A 66 -8.79 -1.69 5.31
C ALA A 66 -8.41 -2.42 6.60
N ILE A 67 -9.30 -3.27 7.12
CA ILE A 67 -9.03 -4.12 8.28
C ILE A 67 -7.87 -5.09 8.02
N ARG A 68 -7.87 -5.78 6.86
CA ARG A 68 -6.79 -6.71 6.47
C ARG A 68 -5.44 -6.00 6.35
N VAL A 69 -5.40 -4.83 5.71
CA VAL A 69 -4.19 -4.01 5.56
C VAL A 69 -3.68 -3.57 6.93
N ALA A 70 -4.56 -3.06 7.80
CA ALA A 70 -4.19 -2.65 9.15
C ALA A 70 -3.63 -3.82 9.98
N ALA A 71 -4.28 -4.98 9.93
CA ALA A 71 -3.81 -6.19 10.62
C ALA A 71 -2.44 -6.66 10.10
N TYR A 72 -2.24 -6.61 8.78
CA TYR A 72 -0.95 -6.93 8.17
C TYR A 72 0.15 -5.94 8.61
N GLN A 73 -0.11 -4.64 8.54
CA GLN A 73 0.82 -3.60 8.99
C GLN A 73 1.19 -3.77 10.47
N GLN A 74 0.20 -4.07 11.33
CA GLN A 74 0.46 -4.38 12.74
C GLN A 74 1.34 -5.62 12.92
N ARG A 75 1.10 -6.69 12.15
CA ARG A 75 1.93 -7.92 12.21
C ARG A 75 3.37 -7.62 11.82
N VAL A 76 3.57 -6.88 10.73
CA VAL A 76 4.91 -6.47 10.26
C VAL A 76 5.60 -5.57 11.29
N SER A 77 4.90 -4.57 11.82
CA SER A 77 5.41 -3.69 12.86
C SER A 77 5.84 -4.46 14.12
N ARG A 78 5.01 -5.39 14.62
CA ARG A 78 5.36 -6.25 15.75
C ARG A 78 6.60 -7.10 15.48
N TYR A 79 6.73 -7.65 14.28
CA TYR A 79 7.90 -8.45 13.92
C TYR A 79 9.20 -7.65 13.98
N TYR A 80 9.23 -6.44 13.41
CA TYR A 80 10.40 -5.58 13.45
C TYR A 80 10.68 -5.04 14.86
N ASN A 81 9.63 -4.58 15.56
CA ASN A 81 9.77 -3.99 16.89
C ASN A 81 10.14 -5.01 17.97
N LYS A 82 9.92 -6.31 17.76
CA LYS A 82 10.31 -7.37 18.72
C LYS A 82 11.79 -7.35 19.09
N ARG A 83 12.66 -6.88 18.18
CA ARG A 83 14.12 -6.82 18.40
C ARG A 83 14.63 -5.42 18.77
N VAL A 84 13.75 -4.44 18.81
CA VAL A 84 14.11 -3.07 19.18
C VAL A 84 14.07 -2.96 20.70
N ASN A 85 15.19 -2.58 21.30
CA ASN A 85 15.22 -2.20 22.71
C ASN A 85 14.93 -0.70 22.82
N PRO A 86 13.78 -0.28 23.38
CA PRO A 86 13.46 1.13 23.50
C PRO A 86 14.49 1.84 24.38
N ARG A 87 15.16 2.85 23.80
CA ARG A 87 16.06 3.73 24.56
C ARG A 87 15.49 5.15 24.50
N PRO A 88 14.80 5.60 25.57
CA PRO A 88 14.32 6.98 25.61
C PRO A 88 15.52 7.93 25.57
N LEU A 89 15.42 8.96 24.73
CA LEU A 89 16.45 9.99 24.61
C LEU A 89 16.27 11.02 25.72
N ARG A 90 17.39 11.57 26.20
CA ARG A 90 17.43 12.68 27.16
C ARG A 90 18.17 13.86 26.58
N GLU A 91 17.85 15.05 27.06
CA GLU A 91 18.65 16.23 26.76
C GLU A 91 20.10 15.99 27.18
N GLY A 92 21.02 16.27 26.25
CA GLY A 92 22.44 16.03 26.42
C GLY A 92 22.96 14.69 25.92
N ASP A 93 22.09 13.73 25.55
CA ASP A 93 22.53 12.47 24.96
C ASP A 93 23.21 12.69 23.60
N LEU A 94 24.26 11.91 23.32
CA LEU A 94 24.88 11.83 22.01
C LEU A 94 24.19 10.76 21.16
N VAL A 95 23.70 11.16 19.99
CA VAL A 95 22.98 10.31 19.05
C VAL A 95 23.61 10.37 17.67
N LEU A 96 23.53 9.26 16.95
CA LEU A 96 23.83 9.22 15.53
C LEU A 96 22.54 9.44 14.76
N HIS A 97 22.59 10.30 13.76
CA HIS A 97 21.46 10.57 12.88
C HIS A 97 21.55 9.66 11.66
N ASN A 98 20.45 9.04 11.24
CA ASN A 98 20.44 8.17 10.07
C ASN A 98 20.61 9.03 8.80
N ALA A 99 21.70 8.80 8.07
CA ALA A 99 22.05 9.56 6.88
C ALA A 99 21.00 9.46 5.78
N ALA A 100 20.30 8.32 5.67
CA ALA A 100 19.24 8.13 4.68
C ALA A 100 18.00 8.97 4.95
N ILE A 101 17.77 9.35 6.22
CA ILE A 101 16.69 10.27 6.60
C ILE A 101 17.11 11.73 6.37
N ALA A 102 18.40 12.04 6.59
CA ALA A 102 18.97 13.37 6.38
C ALA A 102 19.03 13.79 4.91
N ASP A 103 19.37 12.85 4.02
CA ASP A 103 19.41 13.04 2.57
C ASP A 103 18.58 11.97 1.85
N PRO A 104 17.25 12.17 1.77
CA PRO A 104 16.35 11.24 1.08
C PRO A 104 16.61 11.13 -0.43
N THR A 105 17.29 12.14 -1.01
CA THR A 105 17.59 12.22 -2.44
C THR A 105 18.74 11.30 -2.84
N GLY A 106 19.45 10.72 -1.86
CA GLY A 106 20.51 9.75 -2.11
C GLY A 106 21.70 10.35 -2.87
N THR A 107 21.99 11.63 -2.66
CA THR A 107 23.15 12.29 -3.28
C THR A 107 24.47 11.71 -2.77
N ARG A 108 24.41 11.00 -1.64
CA ARG A 108 25.53 10.22 -1.10
C ARG A 108 25.75 8.93 -1.88
N GLY A 109 26.99 8.77 -2.35
CA GLY A 109 27.41 7.56 -3.08
C GLY A 109 27.30 6.29 -2.23
N LYS A 110 27.30 5.13 -2.91
CA LYS A 110 27.09 3.78 -2.34
C LYS A 110 28.00 3.41 -1.15
N LEU A 111 29.13 4.10 -0.98
CA LEU A 111 30.11 3.86 0.08
C LEU A 111 30.09 4.94 1.18
N ALA A 112 29.12 5.84 1.14
CA ALA A 112 28.97 6.85 2.18
C ALA A 112 28.54 6.21 3.52
N PRO A 113 28.93 6.79 4.66
CA PRO A 113 28.48 6.33 5.97
C PRO A 113 26.95 6.38 6.08
N ASN A 114 26.38 5.31 6.66
CA ASN A 114 24.95 5.22 6.94
C ASN A 114 24.50 6.11 8.11
N TRP A 115 25.45 6.62 8.89
CA TRP A 115 25.21 7.39 10.10
C TRP A 115 26.01 8.70 10.07
N GLU A 116 25.38 9.77 10.54
CA GLU A 116 25.98 11.09 10.72
C GLU A 116 26.12 11.44 12.20
N GLY A 117 27.11 12.27 12.52
CA GLY A 117 27.32 12.78 13.87
C GLY A 117 28.47 12.10 14.60
N PRO A 118 28.64 12.38 15.89
CA PRO A 118 27.57 12.47 16.90
C PRO A 118 26.92 13.85 17.07
N TYR A 119 25.60 13.86 17.28
CA TYR A 119 24.82 15.05 17.63
C TYR A 119 24.40 15.01 19.10
N LYS A 120 24.28 16.19 19.73
CA LYS A 120 23.76 16.31 21.10
C LYS A 120 22.29 16.68 21.08
N VAL A 121 21.46 15.90 21.78
CA VAL A 121 20.02 16.21 21.94
C VAL A 121 19.86 17.51 22.73
N LYS A 122 19.34 18.56 22.10
CA LYS A 122 19.11 19.85 22.76
C LYS A 122 17.80 19.90 23.54
N LYS A 123 16.76 19.25 23.03
CA LYS A 123 15.41 19.22 23.60
C LYS A 123 14.71 17.92 23.22
N VAL A 124 13.95 17.33 24.15
CA VAL A 124 13.00 16.25 23.87
C VAL A 124 11.59 16.84 23.92
N LEU A 125 10.77 16.60 22.88
CA LEU A 125 9.40 17.12 22.76
C LEU A 125 8.37 16.11 23.28
#